data_AF-A0A2M9EVS1-F1
#
_entry.id   AF-A0A2M9EVS1-F1
#
_cell.length_a   1.000
_cell.length_b   1.000
_cell.length_c   1.000
_cell.angle_alpha   90.00
_cell.angle_beta   90.00
_cell.angle_gamma   90.00
#
_symmetry.space_group_name_H-M   'P 1'
#
loop_
_entity.id
_entity.type
_entity.pdbx_description
1 polymer ?
#
loop_
_entity_poly.entity_id
_entity_poly.type
_entity_poly.pdbx_seq_one_letter_code
_entity_poly.pdbx_strand_id
1 'polypeptide(L)'
;MISPEFSIVQRPLSYVQNLQPRALSDIRLVVVHCTELPDLAMAREYGERILYPQSQTGNSGHFYIDRDGRVEQWVPEDRIAHHVRGHNAHSIGIELCNIGRYPDWLDSRHQNMNAPYADAQIRALIALVAQLEQRLPSLVHISGHEMLDTEHIPASDNPQIRVRRKRDPGPMFPWDRLLAACDLRFVTE
;
A
#
# COMPACT_ATOMS: atom_id res chain seq x y z
N MET A 1 -11.64 12.79 25.97
CA MET A 1 -10.40 12.07 25.63
C MET A 1 -9.78 12.78 24.44
N ILE A 2 -8.56 13.29 24.60
CA ILE A 2 -7.81 13.89 23.50
C ILE A 2 -7.41 12.73 22.60
N SER A 3 -7.93 12.67 21.38
CA SER A 3 -7.42 11.73 20.37
C SER A 3 -5.90 11.94 20.27
N PRO A 4 -5.06 10.89 20.33
CA PRO A 4 -3.62 11.08 20.15
C PRO A 4 -3.40 11.85 18.85
N GLU A 5 -2.53 12.86 18.92
CA GLU A 5 -2.23 13.73 17.79
C GLU A 5 -1.74 12.86 16.62
N PHE A 6 -2.53 12.81 15.55
CA PHE A 6 -2.17 12.09 14.34
C PHE A 6 -0.91 12.75 13.76
N SER A 7 0.17 11.99 13.68
CA SER A 7 1.46 12.47 13.16
C SER A 7 2.04 11.48 12.17
N ILE A 8 2.77 12.01 11.19
CA ILE A 8 3.43 11.23 10.14
C ILE A 8 4.93 11.31 10.39
N VAL A 9 5.55 10.17 10.72
CA VAL A 9 6.99 10.07 10.93
C VAL A 9 7.69 10.06 9.56
N GLN A 10 8.55 11.03 9.31
CA GLN A 10 9.33 11.10 8.09
C GLN A 10 10.50 10.11 8.16
N ARG A 11 10.51 9.11 7.28
CA ARG A 11 11.52 8.06 7.25
C ARG A 11 11.87 7.69 5.81
N PRO A 12 12.44 8.61 5.03
CA PRO A 12 12.69 8.40 3.60
C PRO A 12 13.53 7.14 3.34
N LEU A 13 13.24 6.42 2.27
CA LEU A 13 14.09 5.33 1.76
C LEU A 13 15.43 5.87 1.25
N SER A 14 16.46 5.04 1.28
CA SER A 14 17.82 5.43 0.86
C SER A 14 17.89 5.95 -0.59
N TYR A 15 17.05 5.40 -1.48
CA TYR A 15 17.02 5.75 -2.90
C TYR A 15 15.96 6.81 -3.28
N VAL A 16 15.32 7.48 -2.33
CA VAL A 16 14.16 8.35 -2.61
C VAL A 16 14.44 9.44 -3.64
N GLN A 17 15.68 9.95 -3.69
CA GLN A 17 16.09 10.99 -4.65
C GLN A 17 16.25 10.48 -6.08
N ASN A 18 16.34 9.17 -6.28
CA ASN A 18 16.42 8.54 -7.59
C ASN A 18 15.04 8.26 -8.20
N LEU A 19 13.97 8.40 -7.42
CA LEU A 19 12.60 8.23 -7.91
C LEU A 19 12.20 9.42 -8.79
N GLN A 20 11.41 9.14 -9.81
CA GLN A 20 10.97 10.16 -10.75
C GLN A 20 10.08 11.21 -10.04
N PRO A 21 10.31 12.53 -10.26
CA PRO A 21 9.40 13.59 -9.81
C PRO A 21 8.04 13.53 -10.52
N ARG A 22 7.01 14.01 -9.83
CA ARG A 22 5.70 14.37 -10.41
C ARG A 22 5.12 15.61 -9.73
N ALA A 23 4.15 16.25 -10.37
CA ALA A 23 3.37 17.29 -9.69
C ALA A 23 2.33 16.65 -8.77
N LEU A 24 2.00 17.31 -7.65
CA LEU A 24 0.93 16.83 -6.75
C LEU A 24 -0.45 16.82 -7.43
N SER A 25 -0.65 17.65 -8.47
CA SER A 25 -1.84 17.65 -9.31
C SER A 25 -1.97 16.42 -10.21
N ASP A 26 -0.90 15.66 -10.41
CA ASP A 26 -0.94 14.43 -11.22
C ASP A 26 -1.52 13.25 -10.44
N ILE A 27 -1.69 13.41 -9.12
CA ILE A 27 -2.13 12.38 -8.20
C ILE A 27 -3.65 12.37 -8.12
N ARG A 28 -4.25 11.25 -8.50
CA ARG A 28 -5.70 11.08 -8.59
C ARG A 28 -6.24 9.90 -7.80
N LEU A 29 -5.37 9.00 -7.37
CA LEU A 29 -5.72 7.69 -6.81
C LEU A 29 -4.94 7.41 -5.52
N VAL A 30 -5.62 6.92 -4.49
CA VAL A 30 -4.99 6.17 -3.40
C VAL A 30 -5.13 4.68 -3.71
N VAL A 31 -4.05 3.92 -3.57
CA VAL A 31 -4.09 2.46 -3.58
C VAL A 31 -3.74 1.93 -2.21
N VAL A 32 -4.65 1.17 -1.62
CA VAL A 32 -4.47 0.50 -0.33
C VAL A 32 -3.83 -0.86 -0.58
N HIS A 33 -2.81 -1.17 0.22
CA HIS A 33 -2.05 -2.41 0.22
C HIS A 33 -2.01 -2.98 1.62
N CYS A 34 -1.52 -4.20 1.71
CA CYS A 34 -0.91 -4.66 2.94
C CYS A 34 0.43 -5.31 2.66
N THR A 35 1.31 -5.21 3.65
CA THR A 35 2.72 -5.55 3.45
C THR A 35 2.96 -7.01 3.09
N GLU A 36 2.01 -7.89 3.42
CA GLU A 36 2.15 -9.36 3.38
C GLU A 36 3.49 -9.79 4.00
N LEU A 37 3.80 -9.23 5.18
CA LEU A 37 5.06 -9.41 5.92
C LEU A 37 4.78 -9.38 7.44
N PRO A 38 5.64 -10.01 8.26
CA PRO A 38 5.42 -10.13 9.70
C PRO A 38 5.34 -8.82 10.47
N ASP A 39 6.14 -7.83 10.11
CA ASP A 39 6.21 -6.54 10.81
C ASP A 39 6.74 -5.42 9.91
N LEU A 40 6.71 -4.19 10.43
CA LEU A 40 7.18 -3.01 9.72
C LEU A 40 8.70 -2.99 9.54
N ALA A 41 9.47 -3.67 10.39
CA ALA A 41 10.92 -3.75 10.26
C ALA A 41 11.31 -4.57 9.03
N MET A 42 10.70 -5.74 8.84
CA MET A 42 10.89 -6.54 7.64
C MET A 42 10.33 -5.84 6.40
N ALA A 43 9.19 -5.15 6.50
CA ALA A 43 8.72 -4.31 5.40
C ALA A 43 9.75 -3.25 5.00
N ARG A 44 10.46 -2.65 5.97
CA ARG A 44 11.53 -1.69 5.69
C ARG A 44 12.71 -2.34 4.98
N GLU A 45 13.13 -3.51 5.41
CA GLU A 45 14.19 -4.27 4.74
C GLU A 45 13.84 -4.58 3.28
N TYR A 46 12.59 -4.96 3.00
CA TYR A 46 12.10 -5.17 1.63
C TYR A 46 12.05 -3.87 0.83
N GLY A 47 11.56 -2.79 1.43
CA GLY A 47 11.45 -1.48 0.80
C GLY A 47 12.81 -0.88 0.41
N GLU A 48 13.89 -1.20 1.13
CA GLU A 48 15.26 -0.76 0.84
C GLU A 48 15.96 -1.56 -0.27
N ARG A 49 15.37 -2.67 -0.73
CA ARG A 49 15.99 -3.49 -1.79
C ARG A 49 15.98 -2.75 -3.12
N ILE A 50 17.15 -2.64 -3.73
CA ILE A 50 17.28 -2.17 -5.11
C ILE A 50 16.90 -3.31 -6.06
N LEU A 51 15.80 -3.11 -6.80
CA LEU A 51 15.25 -4.08 -7.76
C LEU A 51 15.39 -3.61 -9.21
N TYR A 52 15.62 -2.31 -9.41
CA TYR A 52 15.73 -1.65 -10.70
C TYR A 52 17.15 -1.06 -10.84
N PRO A 53 18.11 -1.82 -11.40
CA PRO A 53 19.51 -1.39 -11.45
C PRO A 53 19.73 -0.10 -12.24
N GLN A 54 18.92 0.16 -13.27
CA GLN A 54 19.07 1.32 -14.14
C GLN A 54 18.74 2.62 -13.41
N SER A 55 17.72 2.61 -12.56
CA SER A 55 17.32 3.77 -11.75
C SER A 55 17.93 3.74 -10.34
N GLN A 56 18.55 2.64 -9.91
CA GLN A 56 18.97 2.42 -8.52
C GLN A 56 17.80 2.62 -7.54
N THR A 57 16.66 1.98 -7.83
CA THR A 57 15.44 2.05 -7.00
C THR A 57 14.84 0.67 -6.74
N GLY A 58 13.86 0.61 -5.83
CA GLY A 58 13.16 -0.61 -5.42
C GLY A 58 11.64 -0.52 -5.58
N ASN A 59 10.95 -1.55 -5.07
CA ASN A 59 9.50 -1.49 -4.85
C ASN A 59 9.21 -0.86 -3.49
N SER A 60 8.23 0.03 -3.44
CA SER A 60 7.82 0.72 -2.21
C SER A 60 6.47 1.38 -2.38
N GLY A 61 5.71 1.46 -1.27
CA GLY A 61 4.63 2.42 -1.09
C GLY A 61 5.15 3.79 -0.66
N HIS A 62 4.24 4.75 -0.51
CA HIS A 62 4.56 6.08 -0.01
C HIS A 62 4.45 6.14 1.52
N PHE A 63 3.40 5.54 2.05
CA PHE A 63 3.11 5.51 3.49
C PHE A 63 2.98 4.08 3.99
N TYR A 64 3.42 3.85 5.22
CA TYR A 64 3.31 2.57 5.91
C TYR A 64 2.65 2.77 7.28
N ILE A 65 1.70 1.91 7.63
CA ILE A 65 0.93 1.98 8.87
C ILE A 65 1.14 0.72 9.70
N ASP A 66 1.82 0.86 10.84
CA ASP A 66 2.08 -0.23 11.79
C ASP A 66 0.81 -0.59 12.58
N ARG A 67 0.79 -1.75 13.23
CA ARG A 67 -0.39 -2.31 13.93
C ARG A 67 -0.91 -1.43 15.07
N ASP A 68 -0.05 -0.60 15.65
CA ASP A 68 -0.40 0.38 16.68
C ASP A 68 -0.96 1.70 16.13
N GLY A 69 -1.04 1.84 14.80
CA GLY A 69 -1.50 3.04 14.11
C GLY A 69 -0.39 4.06 13.80
N ARG A 70 0.88 3.77 14.11
CA ARG A 70 2.00 4.62 13.69
C ARG A 70 2.09 4.69 12.18
N VAL A 71 2.17 5.92 11.64
CA VAL A 71 2.32 6.19 10.21
C VAL A 71 3.74 6.65 9.90
N GLU A 72 4.41 5.98 8.96
CA GLU A 72 5.70 6.39 8.41
C GLU A 72 5.55 6.79 6.94
N GLN A 73 6.14 7.93 6.54
CA GLN A 73 6.29 8.30 5.12
C GLN A 73 7.68 7.90 4.64
N TRP A 74 7.72 6.97 3.68
CA TRP A 74 8.94 6.41 3.10
C TRP A 74 9.29 7.02 1.75
N VAL A 75 8.28 7.46 1.01
CA VAL A 75 8.43 8.19 -0.25
C VAL A 75 7.56 9.45 -0.20
N PRO A 76 8.12 10.65 -0.42
CA PRO A 76 7.37 11.90 -0.59
C PRO A 76 6.32 11.81 -1.70
N GLU A 77 5.20 12.52 -1.55
CA GLU A 77 4.10 12.50 -2.53
C GLU A 77 4.52 12.97 -3.94
N ASP A 78 5.50 13.87 -4.03
CA ASP A 78 6.07 14.42 -5.27
C ASP A 78 7.07 13.49 -5.97
N ARG A 79 7.26 12.28 -5.45
CA ARG A 79 8.04 11.20 -6.05
C ARG A 79 7.14 10.01 -6.39
N ILE A 80 7.40 9.36 -7.51
CA ILE A 80 6.66 8.18 -7.97
C ILE A 80 7.22 6.93 -7.29
N ALA A 81 6.54 6.40 -6.27
CA ALA A 81 6.90 5.09 -5.70
C ALA A 81 6.47 3.93 -6.64
N HIS A 82 7.15 2.79 -6.55
CA HIS A 82 6.85 1.61 -7.37
C HIS A 82 6.03 0.59 -6.58
N HIS A 83 4.70 0.67 -6.62
CA HIS A 83 3.80 -0.16 -5.81
C HIS A 83 2.73 -0.91 -6.61
N VAL A 84 2.25 -0.38 -7.75
CA VAL A 84 1.22 -1.00 -8.59
C VAL A 84 1.55 -0.81 -10.06
N ARG A 85 1.57 -1.92 -10.82
CA ARG A 85 1.83 -1.87 -12.27
C ARG A 85 0.77 -1.00 -12.97
N GLY A 86 1.21 -0.12 -13.87
CA GLY A 86 0.30 0.73 -14.66
C GLY A 86 -0.27 1.96 -13.93
N HIS A 87 -0.22 2.02 -12.59
CA HIS A 87 -0.89 3.07 -11.82
C HIS A 87 0.06 4.04 -11.09
N ASN A 88 1.32 3.65 -10.86
CA ASN A 88 2.30 4.38 -10.04
C ASN A 88 2.32 5.91 -10.26
N ALA A 89 2.36 6.37 -11.51
CA ALA A 89 2.54 7.78 -11.85
C ALA A 89 1.43 8.69 -11.28
N HIS A 90 0.22 8.16 -11.11
CA HIS A 90 -0.96 8.91 -10.70
C HIS A 90 -1.50 8.52 -9.32
N SER A 91 -0.78 7.66 -8.59
CA SER A 91 -1.26 7.10 -7.33
C SER A 91 -0.33 7.28 -6.13
N ILE A 92 -0.94 7.29 -4.94
CA ILE A 92 -0.29 7.11 -3.64
C ILE A 92 -0.56 5.70 -3.14
N GLY A 93 0.48 4.88 -3.01
CA GLY A 93 0.43 3.58 -2.32
C GLY A 93 0.51 3.73 -0.80
N ILE A 94 -0.43 3.15 -0.07
CA ILE A 94 -0.46 3.09 1.40
C ILE A 94 -0.44 1.63 1.84
N GLU A 95 0.55 1.25 2.64
CA GLU A 95 0.85 -0.11 3.06
C GLU A 95 0.45 -0.32 4.52
N LEU A 96 -0.50 -1.21 4.80
CA LEU A 96 -0.84 -1.58 6.17
C LEU A 96 -0.06 -2.82 6.59
N CYS A 97 0.60 -2.77 7.76
CA CYS A 97 1.30 -3.93 8.30
C CYS A 97 0.32 -5.07 8.61
N ASN A 98 0.35 -6.10 7.76
CA ASN A 98 -0.46 -7.31 7.89
C ASN A 98 0.33 -8.50 7.31
N ILE A 99 0.16 -9.66 7.94
CA ILE A 99 0.90 -10.88 7.55
C ILE A 99 0.47 -11.39 6.17
N GLY A 100 -0.78 -11.14 5.74
CA GLY A 100 -1.28 -11.57 4.44
C GLY A 100 -1.01 -13.05 4.16
N ARG A 101 -0.39 -13.34 3.00
CA ARG A 101 0.06 -14.68 2.58
C ARG A 101 1.54 -14.96 2.86
N TYR A 102 2.21 -14.21 3.73
CA TYR A 102 3.58 -14.53 4.10
C TYR A 102 3.70 -15.94 4.70
N PRO A 103 4.78 -16.69 4.48
CA PRO A 103 5.88 -16.44 3.53
C PRO A 103 5.63 -17.00 2.12
N ASP A 104 4.52 -17.72 1.92
CA ASP A 104 4.28 -18.54 0.73
C ASP A 104 3.26 -17.87 -0.23
N TRP A 105 3.54 -16.63 -0.66
CA TRP A 105 2.59 -15.78 -1.40
C TRP A 105 1.94 -16.44 -2.63
N LEU A 106 2.67 -17.34 -3.30
CA LEU A 106 2.24 -18.00 -4.53
C LEU A 106 2.00 -19.51 -4.38
N ASP A 107 2.07 -20.06 -3.16
CA ASP A 107 1.72 -21.47 -2.93
C ASP A 107 0.20 -21.63 -3.00
N SER A 108 -0.27 -22.60 -3.78
CA SER A 108 -1.70 -22.84 -4.04
C SER A 108 -2.50 -23.14 -2.77
N ARG A 109 -1.84 -23.64 -1.73
CA ARG A 109 -2.43 -23.99 -0.44
C ARG A 109 -2.41 -22.83 0.55
N HIS A 110 -1.69 -21.75 0.25
CA HIS A 110 -1.46 -20.61 1.16
C HIS A 110 -2.04 -19.29 0.62
N GLN A 111 -3.26 -19.36 0.08
CA GLN A 111 -3.89 -18.21 -0.55
C GLN A 111 -4.87 -17.45 0.37
N ASN A 112 -5.23 -18.00 1.53
CA ASN A 112 -6.17 -17.36 2.45
C ASN A 112 -5.50 -16.26 3.28
N MET A 113 -6.16 -15.10 3.38
CA MET A 113 -5.69 -13.95 4.17
C MET A 113 -6.70 -13.66 5.28
N ASN A 114 -6.54 -14.32 6.43
CA ASN A 114 -7.54 -14.29 7.52
C ASN A 114 -7.18 -13.34 8.68
N ALA A 115 -5.99 -12.73 8.64
CA ALA A 115 -5.55 -11.82 9.70
C ALA A 115 -6.33 -10.49 9.65
N PRO A 116 -7.01 -10.10 10.75
CA PRO A 116 -7.73 -8.84 10.80
C PRO A 116 -6.76 -7.65 10.85
N TYR A 117 -7.27 -6.47 10.49
CA TYR A 117 -6.56 -5.20 10.69
C TYR A 117 -6.90 -4.62 12.06
N ALA A 118 -5.91 -4.08 12.76
CA ALA A 118 -6.12 -3.46 14.05
C ALA A 118 -6.93 -2.16 13.91
N ASP A 119 -7.79 -1.86 14.88
CA ASP A 119 -8.57 -0.62 14.87
C ASP A 119 -7.71 0.64 14.81
N ALA A 120 -6.53 0.60 15.43
CA ALA A 120 -5.59 1.72 15.40
C ALA A 120 -5.06 1.96 13.98
N GLN A 121 -4.79 0.91 13.21
CA GLN A 121 -4.41 1.02 11.79
C GLN A 121 -5.49 1.70 10.97
N ILE A 122 -6.74 1.25 11.14
CA ILE A 122 -7.85 1.79 10.33
C ILE A 122 -8.14 3.24 10.67
N ARG A 123 -8.09 3.63 11.96
CA ARG A 123 -8.20 5.04 12.35
C ARG A 123 -7.07 5.90 11.77
N ALA A 124 -5.84 5.40 11.79
CA ALA A 124 -4.70 6.10 11.22
C ALA A 124 -4.82 6.25 9.70
N LEU A 125 -5.30 5.20 9.00
CA LEU A 125 -5.55 5.25 7.57
C LEU A 125 -6.60 6.30 7.21
N ILE A 126 -7.72 6.34 7.94
CA ILE A 126 -8.79 7.34 7.74
C ILE A 126 -8.22 8.76 7.92
N ALA A 127 -7.45 8.99 8.99
CA ALA A 127 -6.83 10.29 9.23
C ALA A 127 -5.81 10.67 8.14
N LEU A 128 -5.02 9.70 7.65
CA LEU A 128 -4.08 9.90 6.57
C LEU A 128 -4.80 10.26 5.25
N VAL A 129 -5.84 9.52 4.89
CA VAL A 129 -6.64 9.79 3.67
C VAL A 129 -7.26 11.18 3.74
N ALA A 130 -7.84 11.56 4.88
CA ALA A 130 -8.40 12.90 5.07
C ALA A 130 -7.34 14.01 4.90
N GLN A 131 -6.09 13.80 5.35
CA GLN A 131 -5.00 14.76 5.08
C GLN A 131 -4.60 14.80 3.61
N LEU A 132 -4.61 13.66 2.92
CA LEU A 132 -4.29 13.59 1.50
C LEU A 132 -5.38 14.29 0.65
N GLU A 133 -6.65 14.14 0.99
CA GLU A 133 -7.77 14.85 0.34
C GLU A 133 -7.63 16.38 0.44
N GLN A 134 -7.13 16.89 1.58
CA GLN A 134 -6.90 18.32 1.77
C GLN A 134 -5.68 18.84 0.99
N ARG A 135 -4.65 18.00 0.81
CA ARG A 135 -3.36 18.40 0.24
C ARG A 135 -3.25 18.16 -1.27
N LEU A 136 -3.97 17.16 -1.78
CA LEU A 136 -3.85 16.70 -3.16
C LEU A 136 -5.06 17.18 -3.98
N PRO A 137 -4.90 18.21 -4.82
CA PRO A 137 -6.03 18.92 -5.43
C PRO A 137 -6.81 18.10 -6.48
N SER A 138 -6.27 16.97 -6.92
CA SER A 138 -6.87 16.12 -7.96
C SER A 138 -7.20 14.71 -7.47
N LEU A 139 -7.05 14.44 -6.16
CA LEU A 139 -7.34 13.16 -5.55
C LEU A 139 -8.86 12.93 -5.52
N VAL A 140 -9.31 11.89 -6.21
CA VAL A 140 -10.75 11.61 -6.37
C VAL A 140 -11.09 10.12 -6.28
N HIS A 141 -10.10 9.23 -6.39
CA HIS A 141 -10.30 7.79 -6.42
C HIS A 141 -9.54 7.08 -5.31
N ILE A 142 -10.09 5.93 -4.89
CA ILE A 142 -9.43 4.97 -4.03
C ILE A 142 -9.67 3.54 -4.53
N SER A 143 -8.69 2.66 -4.39
CA SER A 143 -8.79 1.25 -4.78
C SER A 143 -7.89 0.39 -3.89
N GLY A 144 -8.11 -0.92 -3.90
CA GLY A 144 -7.13 -1.89 -3.42
C GLY A 144 -6.25 -2.42 -4.56
N HIS A 145 -5.11 -3.01 -4.23
CA HIS A 145 -4.18 -3.59 -5.22
C HIS A 145 -4.80 -4.79 -5.95
N GLU A 146 -5.57 -5.62 -5.25
CA GLU A 146 -6.30 -6.76 -5.79
C GLU A 146 -7.35 -6.39 -6.85
N MET A 147 -7.85 -5.15 -6.81
CA MET A 147 -8.79 -4.64 -7.80
C MET A 147 -8.09 -4.11 -9.06
N LEU A 148 -6.84 -3.68 -8.94
CA LEU A 148 -6.04 -3.11 -10.05
C LEU A 148 -5.11 -4.13 -10.70
N ASP A 149 -4.78 -5.21 -10.00
CA ASP A 149 -3.99 -6.30 -10.54
C ASP A 149 -4.79 -7.60 -10.47
N THR A 150 -5.46 -7.90 -11.59
CA THR A 150 -6.31 -9.09 -11.70
C THR A 150 -5.58 -10.31 -12.27
N GLU A 151 -4.26 -10.21 -12.45
CA GLU A 151 -3.44 -11.23 -13.08
C GLU A 151 -3.43 -12.53 -12.24
N HIS A 152 -3.54 -13.66 -12.94
CA HIS A 152 -3.29 -14.97 -12.36
C HIS A 152 -1.98 -15.53 -12.92
N ILE A 153 -1.16 -16.13 -12.06
CA ILE A 153 0.13 -16.74 -12.44
C ILE A 153 0.21 -18.19 -11.94
N PRO A 154 1.09 -19.03 -12.53
CA PRO A 154 1.32 -20.38 -12.01
C PRO A 154 1.73 -20.36 -10.53
N ALA A 155 1.17 -21.28 -9.74
CA ALA A 155 1.52 -21.43 -8.34
C ALA A 155 2.96 -21.94 -8.19
N SER A 156 3.64 -21.57 -7.10
CA SER A 156 5.04 -21.95 -6.86
C SER A 156 5.22 -23.44 -6.52
N ASP A 157 4.19 -24.07 -5.97
CA ASP A 157 4.17 -25.49 -5.60
C ASP A 157 3.66 -26.40 -6.73
N ASN A 158 2.77 -25.90 -7.59
CA ASN A 158 2.26 -26.63 -8.74
C ASN A 158 1.93 -25.70 -9.92
N PRO A 159 2.72 -25.71 -11.01
CA PRO A 159 2.51 -24.79 -12.14
C PRO A 159 1.24 -25.07 -12.96
N GLN A 160 0.55 -26.19 -12.74
CA GLN A 160 -0.75 -26.46 -13.36
C GLN A 160 -1.90 -25.72 -12.67
N ILE A 161 -1.68 -25.24 -11.45
CA ILE A 161 -2.63 -24.42 -10.70
C ILE A 161 -2.30 -22.96 -10.92
N ARG A 162 -3.32 -22.12 -11.19
CA ARG A 162 -3.16 -20.68 -11.29
C ARG A 162 -3.69 -20.00 -10.03
N VAL A 163 -2.92 -19.06 -9.48
CA VAL A 163 -3.27 -18.25 -8.32
C VAL A 163 -3.20 -16.76 -8.65
N ARG A 164 -3.92 -15.94 -7.88
CA ARG A 164 -3.84 -14.47 -8.01
C ARG A 164 -2.42 -13.98 -7.70
N ARG A 165 -1.86 -13.16 -8.58
CA ARG A 165 -0.56 -12.51 -8.35
C ARG A 165 -0.65 -11.59 -7.13
N LYS A 166 -1.74 -10.83 -7.02
CA LYS A 166 -2.02 -9.87 -5.96
C LYS A 166 -3.38 -10.12 -5.33
N ARG A 167 -3.43 -9.97 -4.01
CA ARG A 167 -4.64 -10.20 -3.20
C ARG A 167 -4.80 -9.19 -2.06
N ASP A 168 -3.78 -8.39 -1.80
CA ASP A 168 -3.75 -7.34 -0.81
C ASP A 168 -4.66 -6.15 -1.19
N PRO A 169 -5.31 -5.48 -0.21
CA PRO A 169 -5.24 -5.72 1.24
C PRO A 169 -6.10 -6.92 1.72
N GLY A 170 -6.86 -7.54 0.83
CA GLY A 170 -7.52 -8.82 1.09
C GLY A 170 -8.87 -8.72 1.82
N PRO A 171 -9.56 -9.86 2.00
CA PRO A 171 -10.96 -9.91 2.41
C PRO A 171 -11.23 -9.40 3.82
N MET A 172 -10.20 -9.35 4.67
CA MET A 172 -10.33 -8.84 6.05
C MET A 172 -10.17 -7.32 6.13
N PHE A 173 -9.86 -6.64 5.02
CA PHE A 173 -9.76 -5.19 5.00
C PHE A 173 -11.17 -4.57 5.07
N PRO A 174 -11.45 -3.69 6.04
CA PRO A 174 -12.80 -3.17 6.26
C PRO A 174 -13.10 -1.97 5.35
N TRP A 175 -13.27 -2.22 4.05
CA TRP A 175 -13.57 -1.19 3.05
C TRP A 175 -14.72 -0.27 3.46
N ASP A 176 -15.82 -0.83 3.99
CA ASP A 176 -17.00 -0.05 4.42
C ASP A 176 -16.65 1.06 5.43
N ARG A 177 -15.71 0.80 6.35
CA ARG A 177 -15.30 1.78 7.34
C ARG A 177 -14.49 2.92 6.74
N LEU A 178 -13.63 2.60 5.77
CA LEU A 178 -12.81 3.61 5.09
C LEU A 178 -13.68 4.45 4.16
N LEU A 179 -14.50 3.81 3.35
CA LEU A 179 -15.36 4.48 2.35
C LEU A 179 -16.47 5.31 3.00
N ALA A 180 -16.93 4.94 4.20
CA ALA A 180 -17.85 5.78 4.98
C ALA A 180 -17.19 7.05 5.56
N ALA A 181 -15.86 7.15 5.51
CA ALA A 181 -15.08 8.19 6.17
C ALA A 181 -14.22 9.03 5.22
N CYS A 182 -14.35 8.86 3.91
CA CYS A 182 -13.69 9.69 2.89
C CYS A 182 -14.65 10.04 1.75
N ASP A 183 -14.30 11.05 0.95
CA ASP A 183 -15.08 11.52 -0.20
C ASP A 183 -14.61 10.86 -1.52
N LEU A 184 -13.62 9.96 -1.44
CA LEU A 184 -13.04 9.27 -2.59
C LEU A 184 -13.99 8.21 -3.16
N ARG A 185 -14.09 8.16 -4.48
CA ARG A 185 -14.84 7.12 -5.18
C ARG A 185 -14.02 5.84 -5.26
N PHE A 186 -14.58 4.74 -4.77
CA PHE A 186 -14.01 3.42 -4.97
C PHE A 186 -14.03 3.05 -6.46
N VAL A 187 -12.90 2.59 -6.99
CA VAL A 187 -12.78 2.17 -8.40
C VAL A 187 -12.22 0.75 -8.49
N THR A 188 -12.64 0.04 -9.53
CA THR A 188 -12.07 -1.24 -9.96
C THR A 188 -11.64 -1.10 -11.42
N GLU A 189 -10.66 -1.89 -11.88
CA GLU A 189 -10.39 -1.99 -13.33
C GLU A 189 -11.53 -2.65 -14.10
#